data_AF-A0A6J5U8S0-F1
#
_entry.id   AF-A0A6J5U8S0-F1
#
_cell.length_a   1.000
_cell.length_b   1.000
_cell.length_c   1.000
_cell.angle_alpha   90.00
_cell.angle_beta   90.00
_cell.angle_gamma   90.00
#
_symmetry.space_group_name_H-M   'P 1'
#
loop_
_entity.id
_entity.type
_entity.pdbx_description
1 polymer ?
#
loop_
_entity_poly.entity_id
_entity_poly.type
_entity_poly.pdbx_seq_one_letter_code
_entity_poly.pdbx_strand_id
1 'polypeptide(L)'
;MKIDSSSDAAAAQRFRIGYAFAPKKEQSFIQPSLLDHASQNGIDFVPISITDSSSEEEAAEALIQQGPFHCIIHKLYGHRWNHQLKQYSSKYPQTLILDPPDSIERLHNRVSMLQVVSALKLNSQFNISVSVPKQVLLQNPQSPDSIHHNTNDGAVEFPVIAKPLLANGSAKSHEMYLVFDPKGLQTLLLTNTTTSASTQPILLQQFVNHGEVVFKVYVIGEYVQCVKRSSLPDISERQLTASEGQVLPFSQISNSPQPQEEDEHGLGLAHDPHEMPPSDFVEELARGIRLGLKLNFFNFDVIRDSGNPHSYFVIDINYFPGYAKLPSYEQVLTKFLLALLTTPTQKDHQLEPATTEEEEESDHDLLGDGEGGGDASLRLLP
;
A
#
# COMPACT_ATOMS: atom_id res chain seq x y z
N MET A 1 17.57 -44.94 -48.04
CA MET A 1 17.85 -44.33 -46.73
C MET A 1 16.95 -43.12 -46.59
N LYS A 2 15.88 -43.24 -45.79
CA LYS A 2 15.13 -42.08 -45.29
C LYS A 2 15.88 -41.60 -44.06
N ILE A 3 16.29 -40.35 -44.05
CA ILE A 3 16.83 -39.68 -42.87
C ILE A 3 15.64 -38.95 -42.28
N ASP A 4 15.10 -39.49 -41.19
CA ASP A 4 14.13 -38.79 -40.34
C ASP A 4 14.84 -37.61 -39.70
N SER A 5 14.40 -36.40 -40.04
CA SER A 5 14.71 -35.19 -39.29
C SER A 5 13.78 -35.12 -38.08
N SER A 6 14.15 -35.76 -36.97
CA SER A 6 13.52 -35.49 -35.69
C SER A 6 14.00 -34.12 -35.17
N SER A 7 13.34 -33.05 -35.60
CA SER A 7 13.40 -31.77 -34.89
C SER A 7 12.35 -31.77 -33.79
N ASP A 8 12.55 -32.58 -32.75
CA ASP A 8 11.89 -32.36 -31.47
C ASP A 8 12.60 -31.18 -30.80
N ALA A 9 12.24 -29.97 -31.21
CA ALA A 9 12.45 -28.81 -30.37
C ALA A 9 11.57 -29.03 -29.14
N ALA A 10 12.18 -29.43 -28.02
CA ALA A 10 11.51 -29.51 -26.74
C ALA A 10 10.65 -28.24 -26.56
N ALA A 11 9.33 -28.39 -26.56
CA ALA A 11 8.42 -27.26 -26.44
C ALA A 11 8.81 -26.50 -25.17
N ALA A 12 9.33 -25.28 -25.33
CA ALA A 12 9.71 -24.44 -24.21
C ALA A 12 8.51 -24.34 -23.27
N GLN A 13 8.69 -24.63 -21.99
CA GLN A 13 7.63 -24.60 -21.00
C GLN A 13 6.93 -23.24 -21.06
N ARG A 14 5.63 -23.24 -21.34
CA ARG A 14 4.81 -22.02 -21.40
C ARG A 14 3.97 -21.87 -20.13
N PHE A 15 3.91 -20.65 -19.60
CA PHE A 15 3.16 -20.31 -18.40
C PHE A 15 1.90 -19.52 -18.75
N ARG A 16 0.71 -20.08 -18.49
CA ARG A 16 -0.57 -19.34 -18.53
C ARG A 16 -0.74 -18.46 -17.28
N ILE A 17 -0.91 -17.16 -17.49
CA ILE A 17 -1.16 -16.15 -16.46
C ILE A 17 -2.56 -15.58 -16.66
N GLY A 18 -3.49 -15.95 -15.79
CA GLY A 18 -4.83 -15.36 -15.77
C GLY A 18 -4.75 -13.91 -15.30
N TYR A 19 -5.47 -12.99 -15.93
CA TYR A 19 -5.56 -11.61 -15.44
C TYR A 19 -7.00 -11.12 -15.29
N ALA A 20 -7.26 -10.36 -14.23
CA ALA A 20 -8.57 -9.78 -13.93
C ALA A 20 -8.45 -8.32 -13.48
N PHE A 21 -8.94 -7.40 -14.30
CA PHE A 21 -8.81 -5.96 -14.10
C PHE A 21 -10.11 -5.23 -14.45
N ALA A 22 -10.34 -4.08 -13.81
CA ALA A 22 -11.35 -3.15 -14.30
C ALA A 22 -10.97 -2.64 -15.71
N PRO A 23 -11.94 -2.30 -16.59
CA PRO A 23 -11.66 -1.98 -18.00
C PRO A 23 -10.59 -0.90 -18.21
N LYS A 24 -10.61 0.17 -17.40
CA LYS A 24 -9.61 1.25 -17.48
C LYS A 24 -8.19 0.76 -17.16
N LYS A 25 -8.05 -0.18 -16.22
CA LYS A 25 -6.75 -0.74 -15.83
C LYS A 25 -6.25 -1.71 -16.89
N GLU A 26 -7.12 -2.56 -17.42
CA GLU A 26 -6.78 -3.46 -18.52
C GLU A 26 -6.28 -2.66 -19.74
N GLN A 27 -7.06 -1.67 -20.19
CA GLN A 27 -6.73 -0.81 -21.33
C GLN A 27 -5.44 -0.01 -21.17
N SER A 28 -4.97 0.22 -19.95
CA SER A 28 -3.73 0.99 -19.68
C SER A 28 -2.53 0.13 -19.31
N PHE A 29 -2.73 -1.17 -19.05
CA PHE A 29 -1.67 -2.06 -18.56
C PHE A 29 -1.44 -3.27 -19.46
N ILE A 30 -2.51 -3.91 -19.97
CA ILE A 30 -2.42 -5.03 -20.91
C ILE A 30 -2.30 -4.44 -22.33
N GLN A 31 -1.12 -3.93 -22.66
CA GLN A 31 -0.83 -3.41 -24.00
C GLN A 31 -0.36 -4.54 -24.94
N PRO A 32 -0.52 -4.39 -26.27
CA PRO A 32 0.05 -5.32 -27.23
C PRO A 32 1.55 -5.56 -27.03
N SER A 33 2.31 -4.52 -26.67
CA SER A 33 3.75 -4.64 -26.35
C SER A 33 4.04 -5.63 -25.23
N LEU A 34 3.21 -5.66 -24.18
CA LEU A 34 3.34 -6.60 -23.08
C LEU A 34 3.02 -8.02 -23.54
N LEU A 35 1.91 -8.20 -24.25
CA LEU A 35 1.46 -9.51 -24.73
C LEU A 35 2.49 -10.13 -25.68
N ASP A 36 2.99 -9.36 -26.63
CA ASP A 36 3.98 -9.81 -27.60
C ASP A 36 5.30 -10.18 -26.91
N HIS A 37 5.81 -9.31 -26.03
CA HIS A 37 7.06 -9.55 -25.32
C HIS A 37 6.95 -10.77 -24.39
N ALA A 38 5.86 -10.89 -23.63
CA ALA A 38 5.64 -12.01 -22.72
C ALA A 38 5.51 -13.34 -23.48
N SER A 39 4.76 -13.36 -24.59
CA SER A 39 4.55 -14.56 -25.41
C SER A 39 5.86 -15.08 -26.03
N GLN A 40 6.72 -14.18 -26.51
CA GLN A 40 8.06 -14.51 -27.00
C GLN A 40 8.96 -15.11 -25.92
N ASN A 41 8.68 -14.82 -24.65
CA ASN A 41 9.41 -15.32 -23.49
C ASN A 41 8.66 -16.44 -22.73
N GLY A 42 7.68 -17.09 -23.38
CA GLY A 42 7.01 -18.26 -22.82
C GLY A 42 5.89 -17.97 -21.82
N ILE A 43 5.35 -16.74 -21.79
CA ILE A 43 4.21 -16.37 -20.95
C ILE A 43 2.98 -16.06 -21.82
N ASP A 44 1.87 -16.72 -21.52
CA ASP A 44 0.56 -16.44 -22.12
C ASP A 44 -0.34 -15.72 -21.12
N PHE A 45 -0.58 -14.43 -21.33
CA PHE A 45 -1.59 -13.68 -20.59
C PHE A 45 -2.99 -14.04 -21.11
N VAL A 46 -3.87 -14.46 -20.21
CA VAL A 46 -5.23 -14.89 -20.53
C VAL A 46 -6.23 -14.04 -19.76
N PRO A 47 -7.12 -13.28 -20.42
CA PRO A 47 -8.17 -12.56 -19.72
C PRO A 47 -9.09 -13.53 -18.99
N ILE A 48 -9.35 -13.25 -17.72
CA ILE A 48 -10.36 -13.94 -16.93
C ILE A 48 -11.71 -13.30 -17.22
N SER A 49 -12.63 -14.08 -17.76
CA SER A 49 -14.02 -13.68 -17.94
C SER A 49 -14.73 -13.71 -16.60
N ILE A 50 -15.26 -12.55 -16.19
CA ILE A 50 -16.00 -12.39 -14.93
C ILE A 50 -17.48 -12.51 -15.25
N THR A 51 -18.22 -13.30 -14.46
CA THR A 51 -19.66 -13.49 -14.64
C THR A 51 -20.45 -12.59 -13.69
N ASP A 52 -21.60 -12.12 -14.14
CA ASP A 52 -22.53 -11.32 -13.32
C ASP A 52 -23.50 -12.18 -12.48
N SER A 53 -23.25 -13.50 -12.34
CA SER A 53 -24.17 -14.42 -11.61
C SER A 53 -24.51 -13.90 -10.21
N SER A 54 -25.74 -14.05 -9.73
CA SER A 54 -26.08 -13.69 -8.36
C SER A 54 -25.56 -14.70 -7.32
N SER A 55 -25.20 -15.92 -7.73
CA SER A 55 -24.63 -16.95 -6.84
C SER A 55 -23.11 -16.82 -6.75
N GLU A 56 -22.57 -16.83 -5.53
CA GLU A 56 -21.13 -16.81 -5.30
C GLU A 56 -20.46 -18.12 -5.73
N GLU A 57 -21.17 -19.25 -5.61
CA GLU A 57 -20.72 -20.59 -6.01
C GLU A 57 -20.64 -20.73 -7.53
N GLU A 58 -21.65 -20.28 -8.27
CA GLU A 58 -21.63 -20.29 -9.73
C GLU A 58 -20.52 -19.38 -10.27
N ALA A 59 -20.31 -18.21 -9.67
CA ALA A 59 -19.22 -17.32 -10.04
C ALA A 59 -17.84 -17.97 -9.78
N ALA A 60 -17.68 -18.67 -8.64
CA ALA A 60 -16.46 -19.40 -8.32
C ALA A 60 -16.19 -20.55 -9.29
N GLU A 61 -17.21 -21.35 -9.61
CA GLU A 61 -17.11 -22.44 -10.58
C GLU A 61 -16.75 -21.91 -11.97
N ALA A 62 -17.33 -20.79 -12.39
CA ALA A 62 -17.00 -20.13 -13.66
C ALA A 62 -15.51 -19.72 -13.74
N LEU A 63 -14.91 -19.28 -12.63
CA LEU A 63 -13.47 -19.01 -12.57
C LEU A 63 -12.65 -20.31 -12.64
N ILE A 64 -13.05 -21.35 -11.90
CA ILE A 64 -12.38 -22.65 -11.85
C ILE A 64 -12.29 -23.30 -13.25
N GLN A 65 -13.34 -23.20 -14.06
CA GLN A 65 -13.38 -23.77 -15.40
C GLN A 65 -12.46 -23.07 -16.42
N GLN A 66 -11.99 -21.86 -16.12
CA GLN A 66 -11.03 -21.13 -16.98
C GLN A 66 -9.58 -21.55 -16.73
N GLY A 67 -9.33 -22.24 -15.61
CA GLY A 67 -8.03 -22.79 -15.23
C GLY A 67 -7.60 -24.05 -16.00
N PRO A 68 -6.46 -24.65 -15.62
CA PRO A 68 -5.51 -24.15 -14.62
C PRO A 68 -4.70 -22.97 -15.16
N PHE A 69 -4.41 -22.01 -14.28
CA PHE A 69 -3.40 -20.98 -14.48
C PHE A 69 -2.19 -21.31 -13.60
N HIS A 70 -1.00 -20.85 -14.00
CA HIS A 70 0.17 -20.91 -13.13
C HIS A 70 0.17 -19.73 -12.15
N CYS A 71 -0.42 -18.61 -12.57
CA CYS A 71 -0.56 -17.42 -11.75
C CYS A 71 -1.84 -16.66 -12.16
N ILE A 72 -2.49 -16.02 -11.20
CA ILE A 72 -3.53 -15.02 -11.43
C ILE A 72 -3.01 -13.67 -10.96
N ILE A 73 -3.00 -12.69 -11.86
CA ILE A 73 -2.70 -11.29 -11.55
C ILE A 73 -4.00 -10.50 -11.55
N HIS A 74 -4.27 -9.74 -10.48
CA HIS A 74 -5.56 -9.07 -10.37
C HIS A 74 -5.51 -7.69 -9.72
N LYS A 75 -6.48 -6.86 -10.09
CA LYS A 75 -6.79 -5.59 -9.45
C LYS A 75 -8.31 -5.40 -9.39
N LEU A 76 -8.96 -6.36 -8.74
CA LEU A 76 -10.37 -6.33 -8.40
C LEU A 76 -10.49 -6.48 -6.90
N TYR A 77 -11.59 -5.99 -6.35
CA TYR A 77 -11.78 -5.88 -4.91
C TYR A 77 -13.18 -6.37 -4.51
N GLY A 78 -13.32 -6.73 -3.24
CA GLY A 78 -14.60 -7.04 -2.62
C GLY A 78 -14.80 -8.52 -2.34
N HIS A 79 -15.66 -8.80 -1.36
CA HIS A 79 -15.93 -10.14 -0.81
C HIS A 79 -16.12 -11.20 -1.90
N ARG A 80 -16.93 -10.89 -2.91
CA ARG A 80 -17.27 -11.82 -3.97
C ARG A 80 -16.07 -12.22 -4.84
N TRP A 81 -15.15 -11.30 -5.12
CA TRP A 81 -13.93 -11.63 -5.87
C TRP A 81 -12.96 -12.44 -5.00
N ASN A 82 -12.81 -12.06 -3.73
CA ASN A 82 -11.98 -12.78 -2.77
C ASN A 82 -12.48 -14.22 -2.58
N HIS A 83 -13.80 -14.43 -2.52
CA HIS A 83 -14.42 -15.76 -2.45
C HIS A 83 -14.08 -16.61 -3.68
N GLN A 84 -14.21 -16.06 -4.89
CA GLN A 84 -13.83 -16.76 -6.12
C GLN A 84 -12.36 -17.18 -6.12
N LEU A 85 -11.44 -16.28 -5.74
CA LEU A 85 -10.01 -16.60 -5.65
C LEU A 85 -9.72 -17.68 -4.60
N LYS A 86 -10.43 -17.66 -3.46
CA LYS A 86 -10.31 -18.68 -2.42
C LYS A 86 -10.74 -20.05 -2.91
N GLN A 87 -11.91 -20.15 -3.55
CA GLN A 87 -12.39 -21.41 -4.13
C GLN A 87 -11.47 -21.91 -5.24
N TYR A 88 -10.99 -21.01 -6.10
CA TYR A 88 -10.02 -21.34 -7.15
C TYR A 88 -8.73 -21.91 -6.57
N SER A 89 -8.18 -21.28 -5.52
CA SER A 89 -6.94 -21.71 -4.86
C SER A 89 -7.11 -23.07 -4.18
N SER A 90 -8.29 -23.36 -3.60
CA SER A 90 -8.61 -24.69 -3.07
C SER A 90 -8.58 -25.77 -4.14
N LYS A 91 -9.03 -25.48 -5.36
CA LYS A 91 -9.01 -26.42 -6.49
C LYS A 91 -7.63 -26.54 -7.15
N TYR A 92 -6.90 -25.43 -7.25
CA TYR A 92 -5.60 -25.33 -7.90
C TYR A 92 -4.56 -24.72 -6.95
N PRO A 93 -4.11 -25.47 -5.92
CA PRO A 93 -3.25 -24.94 -4.85
C PRO A 93 -1.84 -24.52 -5.31
N GLN A 94 -1.44 -24.90 -6.53
CA GLN A 94 -0.17 -24.48 -7.13
C GLN A 94 -0.28 -23.13 -7.88
N THR A 95 -1.48 -22.56 -8.00
CA THR A 95 -1.67 -21.26 -8.66
C THR A 95 -1.24 -20.15 -7.73
N LEU A 96 -0.35 -19.29 -8.19
CA LEU A 96 0.05 -18.09 -7.46
C LEU A 96 -0.99 -16.98 -7.63
N ILE A 97 -1.55 -16.47 -6.53
CA ILE A 97 -2.45 -15.31 -6.55
C ILE A 97 -1.64 -14.05 -6.26
N LEU A 98 -1.48 -13.18 -7.26
CA LEU A 98 -0.67 -11.98 -7.18
C LEU A 98 -1.53 -10.70 -7.22
N ASP A 99 -1.61 -9.91 -6.14
CA ASP A 99 -1.17 -10.22 -4.76
C ASP A 99 -2.32 -10.81 -3.91
N PRO A 100 -2.05 -11.40 -2.73
CA PRO A 100 -3.11 -11.93 -1.87
C PRO A 100 -4.14 -10.85 -1.47
N PRO A 101 -5.46 -11.11 -1.58
CA PRO A 101 -6.49 -10.13 -1.27
C PRO A 101 -6.34 -9.47 0.11
N ASP A 102 -6.07 -10.24 1.16
CA ASP A 102 -5.91 -9.72 2.52
C ASP A 102 -4.72 -8.74 2.64
N SER A 103 -3.66 -8.96 1.85
CA SER A 103 -2.49 -8.06 1.80
C SER A 103 -2.83 -6.75 1.10
N ILE A 104 -3.67 -6.82 0.06
CA ILE A 104 -4.14 -5.66 -0.69
C ILE A 104 -5.11 -4.83 0.16
N GLU A 105 -6.00 -5.46 0.93
CA GLU A 105 -7.00 -4.77 1.77
C GLU A 105 -6.37 -3.87 2.83
N ARG A 106 -5.15 -4.16 3.29
CA ARG A 106 -4.39 -3.28 4.19
C ARG A 106 -4.14 -1.89 3.60
N LEU A 107 -4.09 -1.77 2.27
CA LEU A 107 -3.93 -0.49 1.58
C LEU A 107 -5.24 0.28 1.41
N HIS A 108 -6.39 -0.31 1.69
CA HIS A 108 -7.68 0.40 1.64
C HIS A 108 -7.94 1.30 2.85
N ASN A 109 -7.07 1.27 3.86
CA ASN A 109 -7.17 2.11 5.04
C ASN A 109 -5.85 2.85 5.25
N ARG A 110 -5.89 4.20 5.23
CA ARG A 110 -4.69 5.03 5.29
C ARG A 110 -3.88 4.89 6.58
N VAL A 111 -4.50 4.44 7.68
CA VAL A 111 -3.78 4.13 8.92
C VAL A 111 -2.99 2.83 8.74
N SER A 112 -3.66 1.72 8.38
CA SER A 112 -2.98 0.42 8.23
C SER A 112 -1.97 0.39 7.08
N MET A 113 -2.20 1.20 6.04
CA MET A 113 -1.32 1.39 4.90
C MET A 113 0.10 1.77 5.32
N LEU A 114 0.23 2.74 6.24
CA LEU A 114 1.52 3.32 6.61
C LEU A 114 2.13 2.68 7.86
N GLN A 115 1.38 1.86 8.60
CA GLN A 115 1.87 1.15 9.79
C GLN A 115 3.12 0.31 9.53
N VAL A 116 3.28 -0.24 8.32
CA VAL A 116 4.46 -1.04 7.95
C VAL A 116 5.76 -0.24 8.09
N VAL A 117 5.72 1.06 7.83
CA VAL A 117 6.89 1.96 7.80
C VAL A 117 7.49 2.09 9.19
N SER A 118 6.65 2.20 10.23
CA SER A 118 7.09 2.32 11.63
C SER A 118 7.81 1.07 12.16
N ALA A 119 7.60 -0.09 11.53
CA ALA A 119 8.25 -1.35 11.91
C ALA A 119 9.56 -1.61 11.15
N LEU A 120 9.91 -0.78 10.18
CA LEU A 120 11.12 -0.99 9.37
C LEU A 120 12.38 -0.71 10.17
N LYS A 121 13.35 -1.61 10.04
CA LYS A 121 14.71 -1.43 10.54
C LYS A 121 15.64 -1.32 9.34
N LEU A 122 15.90 -0.08 8.94
CA LEU A 122 16.84 0.21 7.86
C LEU A 122 18.27 0.20 8.39
N ASN A 123 19.20 -0.14 7.51
CA ASN A 123 20.62 -0.14 7.81
C ASN A 123 21.09 1.27 8.20
N SER A 124 21.78 1.36 9.35
CA SER A 124 22.30 2.62 9.89
C SER A 124 23.38 3.26 9.01
N GLN A 125 23.97 2.50 8.07
CA GLN A 125 25.02 2.99 7.16
C GLN A 125 24.58 4.19 6.31
N PHE A 126 23.28 4.36 6.05
CA PHE A 126 22.80 5.47 5.24
C PHE A 126 22.81 6.81 5.96
N ASN A 127 22.86 6.81 7.30
CA ASN A 127 22.63 8.00 8.12
C ASN A 127 21.33 8.74 7.70
N ILE A 128 20.29 7.97 7.34
CA ILE A 128 18.99 8.45 6.90
C ILE A 128 17.92 7.91 7.85
N SER A 129 17.01 8.77 8.29
CA SER A 129 15.81 8.38 9.04
C SER A 129 14.60 8.34 8.11
N VAL A 130 13.80 7.28 8.20
CA VAL A 130 12.52 7.15 7.51
C VAL A 130 11.40 7.01 8.52
N SER A 131 10.33 7.76 8.33
CA SER A 131 9.13 7.63 9.15
C SER A 131 7.87 8.01 8.35
N VAL A 132 6.75 8.15 9.04
CA VAL A 132 5.50 8.69 8.51
C VAL A 132 5.28 10.03 9.19
N PRO A 133 4.78 11.08 8.50
CA PRO A 133 4.47 12.34 9.17
C PRO A 133 3.46 12.08 10.29
N LYS A 134 3.53 12.88 11.37
CA LYS A 134 2.57 12.77 12.47
C LYS A 134 1.14 12.77 11.91
N GLN A 135 0.30 11.87 12.41
CA GLN A 135 -1.06 11.71 11.89
C GLN A 135 -2.04 11.36 13.00
N VAL A 136 -3.27 11.85 12.88
CA VAL A 136 -4.36 11.58 13.82
C VAL A 136 -5.66 11.28 13.08
N LEU A 137 -6.39 10.28 13.57
CA LEU A 137 -7.66 9.86 12.99
C LEU A 137 -8.83 10.56 13.69
N LEU A 138 -9.59 11.35 12.94
CA LEU A 138 -10.87 11.88 13.37
C LEU A 138 -11.98 10.89 12.99
N GLN A 139 -12.37 10.02 13.93
CA GLN A 139 -13.43 9.03 13.72
C GLN A 139 -14.82 9.67 13.55
N ASN A 140 -15.12 10.65 14.40
CA ASN A 140 -16.39 11.38 14.41
C ASN A 140 -16.12 12.87 14.18
N PRO A 141 -16.13 13.34 12.92
CA PRO A 141 -15.82 14.73 12.60
C PRO A 141 -16.90 15.73 13.08
N GLN A 142 -18.00 15.22 13.66
CA GLN A 142 -19.14 15.99 14.15
C GLN A 142 -19.02 16.40 15.63
N SER A 143 -18.10 15.80 16.40
CA SER A 143 -17.93 16.16 17.82
C SER A 143 -16.84 17.23 17.99
N PRO A 144 -17.17 18.41 18.56
CA PRO A 144 -16.22 19.51 18.79
C PRO A 144 -15.00 19.11 19.65
N ASP A 145 -15.20 18.19 20.60
CA ASP A 145 -14.16 17.70 21.50
C ASP A 145 -13.04 16.93 20.76
N SER A 146 -13.38 16.30 19.62
CA SER A 146 -12.43 15.54 18.79
C SER A 146 -11.38 16.44 18.14
N ILE A 147 -11.68 17.72 17.95
CA ILE A 147 -10.75 18.68 17.35
C ILE A 147 -9.74 19.10 18.41
N HIS A 148 -10.24 19.56 19.57
CA HIS A 148 -9.39 20.09 20.64
C HIS A 148 -8.46 19.05 21.26
N HIS A 149 -8.92 17.82 21.50
CA HIS A 149 -8.08 16.81 22.14
C HIS A 149 -7.00 16.25 21.20
N ASN A 150 -7.22 16.29 19.88
CA ASN A 150 -6.30 15.75 18.89
C ASN A 150 -5.33 16.79 18.30
N THR A 151 -5.62 18.10 18.41
CA THR A 151 -4.73 19.15 17.88
C THR A 151 -3.98 19.91 18.98
N ASN A 152 -4.54 20.07 20.19
CA ASN A 152 -3.87 20.82 21.27
C ASN A 152 -2.94 19.96 22.15
N ASP A 153 -3.07 18.63 22.12
CA ASP A 153 -2.21 17.70 22.89
C ASP A 153 -0.88 17.38 22.15
N GLY A 154 -0.55 18.12 21.09
CA GLY A 154 0.70 17.99 20.33
C GLY A 154 0.76 16.82 19.35
N ALA A 155 -0.38 16.17 19.06
CA ALA A 155 -0.41 14.99 18.19
C ALA A 155 -0.12 15.32 16.71
N VAL A 156 -0.56 16.48 16.21
CA VAL A 156 -0.22 17.00 14.87
C VAL A 156 -0.10 18.52 14.91
N GLU A 157 0.85 19.07 14.15
CA GLU A 157 1.02 20.51 13.99
C GLU A 157 0.46 20.97 12.65
N PHE A 158 -0.12 22.17 12.62
CA PHE A 158 -0.58 22.79 11.39
C PHE A 158 0.60 23.37 10.61
N PRO A 159 0.55 23.36 9.26
CA PRO A 159 -0.57 22.92 8.43
C PRO A 159 -0.72 21.39 8.36
N VAL A 160 -1.94 20.91 8.08
CA VAL A 160 -2.23 19.47 7.94
C VAL A 160 -2.90 19.19 6.59
N ILE A 161 -2.66 18.00 6.06
CA ILE A 161 -3.42 17.42 4.96
C ILE A 161 -4.55 16.58 5.55
N ALA A 162 -5.79 16.95 5.26
CA ALA A 162 -6.98 16.17 5.56
C ALA A 162 -7.28 15.20 4.40
N LYS A 163 -7.35 13.90 4.72
CA LYS A 163 -7.59 12.82 3.76
C LYS A 163 -8.74 11.91 4.25
N PRO A 164 -9.64 11.42 3.40
CA PRO A 164 -10.59 10.37 3.77
C PRO A 164 -9.88 9.14 4.32
N LEU A 165 -10.39 8.44 5.34
CA LEU A 165 -9.70 7.23 5.83
C LEU A 165 -9.63 6.12 4.79
N LEU A 166 -10.69 5.97 3.99
CA LEU A 166 -10.82 4.94 2.97
C LEU A 166 -10.00 5.30 1.72
N ALA A 167 -9.10 4.39 1.32
CA ALA A 167 -8.19 4.53 0.18
C ALA A 167 -8.40 3.40 -0.85
N ASN A 168 -9.61 3.29 -1.38
CA ASN A 168 -10.01 2.22 -2.31
C ASN A 168 -9.97 2.63 -3.81
N GLY A 169 -9.35 3.77 -4.12
CA GLY A 169 -9.25 4.29 -5.50
C GLY A 169 -10.55 4.84 -6.09
N SER A 170 -11.61 4.99 -5.28
CA SER A 170 -12.83 5.72 -5.68
C SER A 170 -12.56 7.23 -5.78
N ALA A 171 -13.36 7.96 -6.57
CA ALA A 171 -13.24 9.41 -6.67
C ALA A 171 -13.29 10.11 -5.29
N LYS A 172 -14.15 9.64 -4.39
CA LYS A 172 -14.27 10.13 -3.02
C LYS A 172 -12.99 9.94 -2.20
N SER A 173 -12.22 8.87 -2.43
CA SER A 173 -10.97 8.63 -1.71
C SER A 173 -9.85 9.66 -2.02
N HIS A 174 -10.03 10.47 -3.07
CA HIS A 174 -9.08 11.50 -3.51
C HIS A 174 -9.47 12.93 -3.11
N GLU A 175 -10.58 13.12 -2.37
CA GLU A 175 -10.99 14.43 -1.86
C GLU A 175 -10.09 14.86 -0.69
N MET A 176 -8.94 15.46 -1.01
CA MET A 176 -7.94 15.90 -0.04
C MET A 176 -7.87 17.42 0.06
N TYR A 177 -7.61 17.90 1.26
CA TYR A 177 -7.55 19.33 1.57
C TYR A 177 -6.29 19.66 2.36
N LEU A 178 -5.68 20.79 2.04
CA LEU A 178 -4.67 21.44 2.86
C LEU A 178 -5.37 22.40 3.82
N VAL A 179 -5.10 22.26 5.11
CA VAL A 179 -5.72 23.02 6.19
C VAL A 179 -4.63 23.73 6.98
N PHE A 180 -4.74 25.05 7.09
CA PHE A 180 -3.66 25.90 7.61
C PHE A 180 -3.69 26.08 9.13
N ASP A 181 -4.85 25.91 9.77
CA ASP A 181 -5.02 26.12 11.20
C ASP A 181 -6.29 25.41 11.75
N PRO A 182 -6.52 25.42 13.08
CA PRO A 182 -7.71 24.83 13.67
C PRO A 182 -9.03 25.42 13.17
N LYS A 183 -9.04 26.71 12.78
CA LYS A 183 -10.24 27.41 12.30
C LYS A 183 -10.65 26.90 10.92
N GLY A 184 -9.68 26.70 10.03
CA GLY A 184 -9.88 26.07 8.73
C GLY A 184 -10.37 24.64 8.87
N LEU A 185 -9.82 23.88 9.82
CA LEU A 185 -10.30 22.51 10.10
C LEU A 185 -11.78 22.55 10.51
N GLN A 186 -12.17 23.45 11.40
CA GLN A 186 -13.57 23.62 11.78
C GLN A 186 -14.46 23.98 10.57
N THR A 187 -14.01 24.88 9.69
CA THR A 187 -14.73 25.20 8.45
C THR A 187 -14.91 23.98 7.55
N LEU A 188 -13.84 23.19 7.30
CA LEU A 188 -13.92 21.96 6.50
C LEU A 188 -14.95 21.00 7.08
N LEU A 189 -14.91 20.77 8.39
CA LEU A 189 -15.84 19.87 9.07
C LEU A 189 -17.28 20.37 8.95
N LEU A 190 -17.55 21.65 9.22
CA LEU A 190 -18.87 22.27 9.08
C LEU A 190 -19.43 22.18 7.66
N THR A 191 -18.61 22.41 6.63
CA THR A 191 -19.07 22.28 5.23
C THR A 191 -19.47 20.83 4.90
N ASN A 192 -18.72 19.86 5.40
CA ASN A 192 -19.01 18.44 5.20
C ASN A 192 -20.26 17.96 5.97
N THR A 193 -20.64 18.60 7.09
CA THR A 193 -21.86 18.24 7.84
C THR A 193 -23.17 18.62 7.13
N THR A 194 -23.12 19.60 6.22
CA THR A 194 -24.31 20.12 5.52
C THR A 194 -24.76 19.28 4.32
N THR A 195 -23.95 18.30 3.92
CA THR A 195 -24.36 17.28 2.94
C THR A 195 -24.73 16.02 3.68
N SER A 196 -25.86 15.38 3.32
CA SER A 196 -26.36 14.15 3.96
C SER A 196 -25.42 12.93 3.84
N ALA A 197 -24.17 13.11 3.39
CA ALA A 197 -23.25 12.09 2.91
C ALA A 197 -21.85 12.07 3.57
N SER A 198 -21.51 12.93 4.57
CA SER A 198 -20.16 12.94 5.15
C SER A 198 -20.11 12.86 6.68
N THR A 199 -20.30 11.63 7.20
CA THR A 199 -19.82 11.15 8.51
C THR A 199 -18.55 10.32 8.39
N GLN A 200 -17.85 10.37 7.25
CA GLN A 200 -16.69 9.50 7.03
C GLN A 200 -15.49 9.93 7.89
N PRO A 201 -14.75 8.98 8.47
CA PRO A 201 -13.54 9.28 9.22
C PRO A 201 -12.50 9.99 8.35
N ILE A 202 -11.84 11.00 8.92
CA ILE A 202 -10.79 11.80 8.26
C ILE A 202 -9.47 11.53 8.96
N LEU A 203 -8.43 11.22 8.18
CA LEU A 203 -7.06 11.20 8.65
C LEU A 203 -6.46 12.59 8.44
N LEU A 204 -6.00 13.22 9.52
CA LEU A 204 -5.16 14.41 9.46
C LEU A 204 -3.71 13.96 9.49
N GLN A 205 -2.93 14.36 8.49
CA GLN A 205 -1.50 14.09 8.42
C GLN A 205 -0.76 15.44 8.38
N GLN A 206 0.23 15.64 9.23
CA GLN A 206 1.03 16.84 9.26
C GLN A 206 1.67 17.09 7.89
N PHE A 207 1.55 18.32 7.40
CA PHE A 207 2.25 18.77 6.20
C PHE A 207 3.71 19.05 6.55
N VAL A 208 4.62 18.58 5.71
CA VAL A 208 6.06 18.78 5.85
C VAL A 208 6.52 19.49 4.60
N ASN A 209 7.25 20.61 4.72
CA ASN A 209 7.90 21.26 3.57
C ASN A 209 8.93 20.30 2.97
N HIS A 210 8.91 20.13 1.66
CA HIS A 210 9.67 19.09 0.95
C HIS A 210 10.20 19.53 -0.42
N GLY A 211 10.38 20.83 -0.63
CA GLY A 211 10.99 21.37 -1.84
C GLY A 211 10.16 21.09 -3.09
N GLU A 212 8.84 20.99 -2.94
CA GLU A 212 7.88 20.75 -4.01
C GLU A 212 8.13 19.44 -4.80
N VAL A 213 8.85 18.47 -4.22
CA VAL A 213 9.17 17.20 -4.88
C VAL A 213 8.71 15.99 -4.09
N VAL A 214 8.02 15.09 -4.78
CA VAL A 214 7.74 13.74 -4.30
C VAL A 214 8.53 12.72 -5.11
N PHE A 215 9.22 11.84 -4.40
CA PHE A 215 9.90 10.68 -4.95
C PHE A 215 8.93 9.51 -5.01
N LYS A 216 8.53 9.15 -6.22
CA LYS A 216 7.60 8.04 -6.46
C LYS A 216 8.40 6.77 -6.74
N VAL A 217 8.32 5.82 -5.82
CA VAL A 217 9.08 4.56 -5.88
C VAL A 217 8.14 3.45 -6.31
N TYR A 218 8.34 2.95 -7.53
CA TYR A 218 7.59 1.84 -8.09
C TYR A 218 8.29 0.51 -7.81
N VAL A 219 7.51 -0.50 -7.45
CA VAL A 219 8.00 -1.83 -7.06
C VAL A 219 7.28 -2.92 -7.85
N ILE A 220 8.07 -3.79 -8.49
CA ILE A 220 7.62 -5.02 -9.14
C ILE A 220 8.52 -6.16 -8.65
N GLY A 221 8.09 -6.84 -7.58
CA GLY A 221 8.95 -7.82 -6.89
C GLY A 221 10.22 -7.16 -6.36
N GLU A 222 11.39 -7.67 -6.76
CA GLU A 222 12.69 -7.07 -6.41
C GLU A 222 13.07 -5.86 -7.27
N TYR A 223 12.37 -5.61 -8.38
CA TYR A 223 12.66 -4.44 -9.21
C TYR A 223 12.11 -3.17 -8.57
N VAL A 224 12.94 -2.15 -8.47
CA VAL A 224 12.62 -0.85 -7.87
C VAL A 224 13.01 0.27 -8.83
N GLN A 225 12.09 1.20 -9.07
CA GLN A 225 12.37 2.41 -9.85
C GLN A 225 11.85 3.63 -9.10
N CYS A 226 12.76 4.53 -8.75
CA CYS A 226 12.43 5.84 -8.19
C CYS A 226 12.36 6.89 -9.30
N VAL A 227 11.34 7.75 -9.27
CA VAL A 227 11.22 8.92 -10.16
C VAL A 227 10.80 10.16 -9.37
N LYS A 228 11.22 11.34 -9.80
CA LYS A 228 10.78 12.62 -9.23
C LYS A 228 9.50 13.11 -9.89
N ARG A 229 8.61 13.70 -9.10
CA ARG A 229 7.39 14.36 -9.56
C ARG A 229 7.21 15.66 -8.79
N SER A 230 6.64 16.68 -9.44
CA SER A 230 6.19 17.88 -8.74
C SER A 230 5.15 17.51 -7.70
N SER A 231 5.21 18.19 -6.57
CA SER A 231 4.34 18.05 -5.42
C SER A 231 3.79 19.43 -5.02
N LEU A 232 3.18 19.50 -3.83
CA LEU A 232 2.66 20.74 -3.27
C LEU A 232 3.80 21.72 -2.96
N PRO A 233 3.57 23.04 -3.15
CA PRO A 233 4.57 24.05 -2.82
C PRO A 233 4.85 24.11 -1.31
N ASP A 234 6.07 24.50 -0.95
CA ASP A 234 6.44 24.74 0.44
C ASP A 234 5.65 25.94 0.99
N ILE A 235 5.29 25.86 2.27
CA ILE A 235 4.49 26.87 2.97
C ILE A 235 5.41 27.69 3.86
N SER A 236 5.44 29.01 3.61
CA SER A 236 6.19 29.96 4.43
C SER A 236 5.39 30.45 5.64
N GLU A 237 6.06 30.93 6.69
CA GLU A 237 5.38 31.54 7.85
C GLU A 237 4.44 32.70 7.45
N ARG A 238 4.84 33.51 6.46
CA ARG A 238 3.97 34.59 5.94
C ARG A 238 2.69 34.03 5.33
N GLN A 239 2.79 32.93 4.59
CA GLN A 239 1.63 32.27 4.02
C GLN A 239 0.73 31.66 5.10
N LEU A 240 1.31 31.05 6.14
CA LEU A 240 0.53 30.57 7.30
C LEU A 240 -0.33 31.69 7.90
N THR A 241 0.25 32.88 8.08
CA THR A 241 -0.51 34.03 8.61
C THR A 241 -1.56 34.58 7.64
N ALA A 242 -1.28 34.56 6.34
CA ALA A 242 -2.19 35.07 5.31
C ALA A 242 -3.36 34.12 5.01
N SER A 243 -3.20 32.83 5.31
CA SER A 243 -4.17 31.76 5.05
C SER A 243 -4.97 31.37 6.29
N GLU A 244 -5.09 32.25 7.28
CA GLU A 244 -5.86 31.98 8.50
C GLU A 244 -7.32 31.60 8.16
N GLY A 245 -7.77 30.46 8.68
CA GLY A 245 -9.10 29.90 8.44
C GLY A 245 -9.31 29.31 7.04
N GLN A 246 -8.30 29.29 6.18
CA GLN A 246 -8.44 28.77 4.82
C GLN A 246 -8.36 27.24 4.76
N VAL A 247 -9.07 26.70 3.79
CA VAL A 247 -9.05 25.28 3.40
C VAL A 247 -8.88 25.24 1.89
N LEU A 248 -7.80 24.61 1.42
CA LEU A 248 -7.51 24.52 -0.01
C LEU A 248 -7.70 23.07 -0.49
N PRO A 249 -8.68 22.80 -1.37
CA PRO A 249 -8.75 21.53 -2.08
C PRO A 249 -7.49 21.33 -2.92
N PHE A 250 -6.94 20.11 -2.94
CA PHE A 250 -5.73 19.82 -3.72
C PHE A 250 -5.91 20.13 -5.22
N SER A 251 -7.12 20.00 -5.75
CA SER A 251 -7.45 20.35 -7.13
C SER A 251 -7.27 21.84 -7.47
N GLN A 252 -7.19 22.71 -6.45
CA GLN A 252 -7.01 24.16 -6.60
C GLN A 252 -5.57 24.60 -6.32
N ILE A 253 -4.72 23.69 -5.83
CA ILE A 253 -3.31 23.99 -5.60
C ILE A 253 -2.58 23.77 -6.92
N SER A 254 -2.02 24.84 -7.46
CA SER A 254 -1.19 24.76 -8.67
C SER A 254 0.14 24.12 -8.30
N ASN A 255 0.44 22.97 -8.90
CA ASN A 255 1.77 22.39 -8.80
C ASN A 255 2.67 23.07 -9.83
N SER A 256 3.87 23.48 -9.41
CA SER A 256 4.90 23.96 -10.34
C SER A 256 5.18 22.89 -11.40
N PRO A 257 5.39 23.25 -12.68
CA PRO A 257 5.82 22.29 -13.70
C PRO A 257 7.07 21.55 -13.23
N GLN A 258 7.27 20.30 -13.69
CA GLN A 258 8.43 19.50 -13.29
C GLN A 258 9.70 20.34 -13.44
N PRO A 259 10.61 20.35 -12.44
CA PRO A 259 11.94 20.90 -12.64
C PRO A 259 12.52 20.19 -13.86
N GLN A 260 12.69 20.93 -14.95
CA GLN A 260 13.48 20.44 -16.08
C GLN A 260 14.91 20.27 -15.55
N GLU A 261 15.68 19.33 -16.11
CA GLU A 261 17.08 19.07 -15.73
C GLU A 261 18.04 20.25 -16.08
N GLU A 262 17.52 21.46 -16.15
CA GLU A 262 18.22 22.68 -16.49
C GLU A 262 18.11 23.62 -15.29
N ASP A 263 19.15 23.62 -14.46
CA ASP A 263 19.79 24.85 -13.99
C ASP A 263 21.06 24.49 -13.18
N GLU A 264 22.20 24.52 -13.88
CA GLU A 264 23.56 24.43 -13.35
C GLU A 264 23.96 25.73 -12.59
N HIS A 265 23.05 26.30 -11.81
CA HIS A 265 23.26 27.54 -11.07
C HIS A 265 22.84 27.37 -9.61
N GLY A 266 23.64 26.56 -8.90
CA GLY A 266 23.55 26.37 -7.46
C GLY A 266 23.69 27.69 -6.69
N LEU A 267 22.56 28.23 -6.26
CA LEU A 267 22.51 29.22 -5.19
C LEU A 267 22.72 28.52 -3.86
N GLY A 268 23.99 28.25 -3.49
CA GLY A 268 24.49 28.18 -2.11
C GLY A 268 23.74 27.36 -1.04
N LEU A 269 22.79 26.50 -1.38
CA LEU A 269 22.21 25.53 -0.45
C LEU A 269 23.21 24.39 -0.26
N ALA A 270 23.42 23.96 0.99
CA ALA A 270 24.32 22.86 1.31
C ALA A 270 23.88 21.52 0.66
N HIS A 271 22.61 21.41 0.26
CA HIS A 271 22.02 20.25 -0.42
C HIS A 271 20.95 20.69 -1.44
N ASP A 272 20.88 19.99 -2.58
CA ASP A 272 19.84 20.16 -3.58
C ASP A 272 18.56 19.42 -3.13
N PRO A 273 17.44 20.12 -2.84
CA PRO A 273 16.18 19.47 -2.45
C PRO A 273 15.62 18.56 -3.55
N HIS A 274 16.06 18.74 -4.79
CA HIS A 274 15.68 17.93 -5.94
C HIS A 274 16.64 16.76 -6.20
N GLU A 275 17.66 16.55 -5.37
CA GLU A 275 18.54 15.40 -5.49
C GLU A 275 17.78 14.08 -5.30
N MET A 276 18.09 13.08 -6.12
CA MET A 276 17.51 11.74 -5.93
C MET A 276 17.96 11.14 -4.59
N PRO A 277 17.10 10.40 -3.86
CA PRO A 277 17.56 9.57 -2.75
C PRO A 277 18.56 8.51 -3.23
N PRO A 278 19.52 8.09 -2.40
CA PRO A 278 20.48 7.04 -2.77
C PRO A 278 19.74 5.75 -3.18
N SER A 279 20.17 5.12 -4.28
CA SER A 279 19.51 3.92 -4.84
C SER A 279 19.37 2.80 -3.81
N ASP A 280 20.46 2.49 -3.12
CA ASP A 280 20.55 1.37 -2.19
C ASP A 280 19.62 1.58 -0.98
N PHE A 281 19.45 2.83 -0.56
CA PHE A 281 18.48 3.21 0.46
C PHE A 281 17.04 2.99 -0.02
N VAL A 282 16.72 3.41 -1.26
CA VAL A 282 15.38 3.23 -1.83
C VAL A 282 15.06 1.75 -2.02
N GLU A 283 16.03 0.95 -2.47
CA GLU A 283 15.89 -0.49 -2.63
C GLU A 283 15.65 -1.18 -1.28
N GLU A 284 16.39 -0.81 -0.23
CA GLU A 284 16.18 -1.37 1.10
C GLU A 284 14.81 -0.99 1.69
N LEU A 285 14.40 0.27 1.52
CA LEU A 285 13.08 0.75 1.92
C LEU A 285 11.96 0.01 1.18
N ALA A 286 12.08 -0.12 -0.15
CA ALA A 286 11.13 -0.85 -0.97
C ALA A 286 11.05 -2.32 -0.56
N ARG A 287 12.18 -2.98 -0.30
CA ARG A 287 12.25 -4.36 0.20
C ARG A 287 11.55 -4.49 1.56
N GLY A 288 11.79 -3.56 2.48
CA GLY A 288 11.15 -3.55 3.80
C GLY A 288 9.62 -3.45 3.69
N ILE A 289 9.13 -2.49 2.92
CA ILE A 289 7.68 -2.30 2.68
C ILE A 289 7.09 -3.55 1.99
N ARG A 290 7.77 -4.08 0.96
CA ARG A 290 7.36 -5.27 0.21
C ARG A 290 7.15 -6.48 1.12
N LEU A 291 8.13 -6.78 1.96
CA LEU A 291 8.07 -7.91 2.90
C LEU A 291 7.00 -7.69 3.98
N GLY A 292 6.92 -6.47 4.52
CA GLY A 292 5.96 -6.14 5.58
C GLY A 292 4.50 -6.11 5.12
N LEU A 293 4.25 -5.74 3.86
CA LEU A 293 2.92 -5.75 3.24
C LEU A 293 2.59 -7.04 2.51
N LYS A 294 3.59 -7.87 2.17
CA LYS A 294 3.45 -9.07 1.32
C LYS A 294 2.84 -8.77 -0.05
N LEU A 295 3.21 -7.64 -0.63
CA LEU A 295 2.77 -7.19 -1.96
C LEU A 295 3.94 -7.20 -2.92
N ASN A 296 3.73 -7.53 -4.18
CA ASN A 296 4.73 -7.43 -5.25
C ASN A 296 4.49 -6.24 -6.16
N PHE A 297 3.25 -5.79 -6.30
CA PHE A 297 2.88 -4.70 -7.21
C PHE A 297 2.38 -3.47 -6.45
N PHE A 298 3.26 -2.52 -6.17
CA PHE A 298 2.86 -1.27 -5.55
C PHE A 298 3.80 -0.13 -5.94
N ASN A 299 3.38 1.10 -5.68
CA ASN A 299 4.34 2.18 -5.48
C ASN A 299 4.08 2.81 -4.12
N PHE A 300 5.07 3.56 -3.65
CA PHE A 300 4.91 4.44 -2.51
C PHE A 300 5.50 5.80 -2.84
N ASP A 301 4.95 6.82 -2.18
CA ASP A 301 5.31 8.21 -2.37
C ASP A 301 6.14 8.64 -1.15
N VAL A 302 7.34 9.15 -1.40
CA VAL A 302 8.31 9.59 -0.39
C VAL A 302 8.59 11.07 -0.56
N ILE A 303 8.65 11.82 0.53
CA ILE A 303 9.12 13.21 0.55
C ILE A 303 10.37 13.32 1.42
N ARG A 304 11.25 14.27 1.10
CA ARG A 304 12.43 14.62 1.90
C ARG A 304 12.14 15.90 2.65
N ASP A 305 12.45 15.96 3.94
CA ASP A 305 12.25 17.16 4.75
C ASP A 305 13.16 18.31 4.28
N SER A 306 12.59 19.45 3.91
CA SER A 306 13.36 20.66 3.56
C SER A 306 14.22 21.16 4.73
N GLY A 307 13.82 20.91 5.97
CA GLY A 307 14.56 21.29 7.18
C GLY A 307 15.65 20.30 7.58
N ASN A 308 15.60 19.06 7.08
CA ASN A 308 16.60 18.03 7.37
C ASN A 308 16.77 17.06 6.18
N PRO A 309 17.85 17.19 5.39
CA PRO A 309 18.03 16.39 4.17
C PRO A 309 18.20 14.88 4.43
N HIS A 310 18.46 14.47 5.68
CA HIS A 310 18.57 13.07 6.09
C HIS A 310 17.23 12.48 6.57
N SER A 311 16.16 13.27 6.60
CA SER A 311 14.83 12.84 7.03
C SER A 311 13.91 12.64 5.84
N TYR A 312 13.36 11.43 5.70
CA TYR A 312 12.40 11.08 4.67
C TYR A 312 11.10 10.59 5.28
N PHE A 313 10.00 10.86 4.58
CA PHE A 313 8.66 10.47 5.01
C PHE A 313 7.94 9.70 3.91
N VAL A 314 7.41 8.53 4.25
CA VAL A 314 6.46 7.82 3.37
C VAL A 314 5.06 8.37 3.62
N ILE A 315 4.41 8.88 2.57
CA ILE A 315 3.15 9.63 2.69
C ILE A 315 1.94 8.92 2.09
N ASP A 316 2.16 7.95 1.19
CA ASP A 316 1.11 7.18 0.53
C ASP A 316 1.67 5.87 -0.07
N ILE A 317 0.87 4.80 -0.11
CA ILE A 317 1.22 3.52 -0.76
C ILE A 317 0.01 3.06 -1.59
N ASN A 318 0.22 2.80 -2.88
CA ASN A 318 -0.85 2.42 -3.80
C ASN A 318 -0.62 1.03 -4.38
N TYR A 319 -1.65 0.18 -4.31
CA TYR A 319 -1.63 -1.11 -4.99
C TYR A 319 -1.71 -0.94 -6.51
N PHE A 320 -0.82 -1.64 -7.21
CA PHE A 320 -0.82 -1.82 -8.65
C PHE A 320 -1.05 -0.53 -9.44
N PRO A 321 -0.16 0.47 -9.30
CA PRO A 321 -0.29 1.79 -9.91
C PRO A 321 -0.23 1.75 -11.44
N GLY A 322 -0.37 2.91 -12.07
CA GLY A 322 -0.13 3.04 -13.51
C GLY A 322 1.35 2.84 -13.84
N TYR A 323 1.71 1.64 -14.32
CA TYR A 323 3.07 1.31 -14.76
C TYR A 323 3.39 1.75 -16.19
N ALA A 324 2.43 2.30 -16.94
CA ALA A 324 2.65 2.80 -18.30
C ALA A 324 3.73 3.90 -18.40
N LYS A 325 4.15 4.48 -17.27
CA LYS A 325 5.25 5.46 -17.18
C LYS A 325 6.59 4.86 -16.76
N LEU A 326 6.62 3.58 -16.38
CA LEU A 326 7.88 2.88 -16.12
C LEU A 326 8.49 2.49 -17.46
N PRO A 327 9.72 2.94 -17.76
CA PRO A 327 10.46 2.41 -18.88
C PRO A 327 10.52 0.89 -18.79
N SER A 328 10.31 0.20 -19.91
CA SER A 328 10.53 -1.24 -19.99
C SER A 328 9.69 -2.10 -19.02
N TYR A 329 8.51 -1.64 -18.59
CA TYR A 329 7.67 -2.39 -17.65
C TYR A 329 7.30 -3.79 -18.17
N GLU A 330 7.21 -3.97 -19.50
CA GLU A 330 6.97 -5.25 -20.14
C GLU A 330 8.05 -6.28 -19.81
N GLN A 331 9.31 -5.86 -19.90
CA GLN A 331 10.48 -6.70 -19.64
C GLN A 331 10.62 -6.98 -18.15
N VAL A 332 10.41 -5.95 -17.32
CA VAL A 332 10.46 -6.07 -15.86
C VAL A 332 9.41 -7.06 -15.36
N LEU A 333 8.15 -6.91 -15.78
CA LEU A 333 7.06 -7.79 -15.38
C LEU A 333 7.27 -9.23 -15.86
N THR A 334 7.66 -9.41 -17.12
CA THR A 334 7.93 -10.74 -17.71
C THR A 334 9.05 -11.43 -16.96
N LYS A 335 10.17 -10.74 -16.68
CA LYS A 335 11.29 -11.28 -15.92
C LYS A 335 10.88 -11.65 -14.50
N PHE A 336 10.10 -10.81 -13.83
CA PHE A 336 9.59 -11.08 -12.49
C PHE A 336 8.74 -12.35 -12.45
N LEU A 337 7.77 -12.48 -13.37
CA LEU A 337 6.90 -13.66 -13.44
C LEU A 337 7.68 -14.93 -13.78
N LEU A 338 8.61 -14.87 -14.73
CA LEU A 338 9.47 -16.01 -15.06
C LEU A 338 10.31 -16.43 -13.87
N ALA A 339 10.96 -15.49 -13.17
CA ALA A 339 11.74 -15.81 -11.97
C ALA A 339 10.87 -16.49 -10.91
N LEU A 340 9.65 -15.98 -10.69
CA LEU A 340 8.72 -16.55 -9.71
C LEU A 340 8.25 -17.97 -10.09
N LEU A 341 8.04 -18.23 -11.37
CA LEU A 341 7.47 -19.50 -11.86
C LEU A 341 8.51 -20.58 -12.20
N THR A 342 9.76 -20.18 -12.41
CA THR A 342 10.88 -21.10 -12.73
C THR A 342 11.76 -21.41 -11.53
N THR A 343 11.75 -20.55 -10.50
CA THR A 343 12.43 -20.86 -9.25
C THR A 343 11.66 -21.99 -8.56
N PRO A 344 12.30 -23.11 -8.21
CA PRO A 344 11.68 -24.12 -7.37
C PRO A 344 11.56 -23.54 -5.96
N THR A 345 10.49 -22.80 -5.69
CA THR A 345 10.19 -22.33 -4.34
C THR A 345 9.94 -23.54 -3.45
N GLN A 346 10.64 -23.58 -2.31
CA GLN A 346 10.36 -24.47 -1.19
C GLN A 346 8.85 -24.45 -0.92
N LYS A 347 8.19 -25.60 -1.13
CA LYS A 347 6.74 -25.77 -1.22
C LYS A 347 5.99 -25.69 0.12
N ASP A 348 6.63 -25.24 1.20
CA ASP A 348 6.18 -25.52 2.57
C ASP A 348 5.80 -24.29 3.43
N HIS A 349 5.60 -23.09 2.87
CA HIS A 349 5.25 -21.90 3.69
C HIS A 349 3.85 -21.32 3.46
N GLN A 350 2.93 -22.09 2.88
CA GLN A 350 1.50 -21.74 2.85
C GLN A 350 0.57 -22.75 3.56
N LEU A 351 1.13 -23.68 4.35
CA LEU A 351 0.36 -24.67 5.11
C LEU A 351 0.95 -24.83 6.52
N GLU A 352 0.65 -23.88 7.40
CA GLU A 352 0.65 -24.15 8.85
C GLU A 352 -0.65 -23.54 9.40
N PRO A 353 -1.64 -24.36 9.81
CA PRO A 353 -2.77 -23.88 10.58
C PRO A 353 -2.28 -23.53 11.99
N ALA A 354 -2.75 -22.40 12.53
CA ALA A 354 -2.56 -22.07 13.93
C ALA A 354 -3.14 -23.20 14.80
N THR A 355 -2.27 -24.00 15.41
CA THR A 355 -2.64 -24.90 16.48
C THR A 355 -2.90 -24.06 17.73
N THR A 356 -4.17 -24.05 18.13
CA THR A 356 -4.62 -23.66 19.46
C THR A 356 -3.90 -24.51 20.49
N GLU A 357 -3.10 -23.90 21.35
CA GLU A 357 -2.66 -24.52 22.60
C GLU A 357 -3.89 -24.61 23.51
N GLU A 358 -4.43 -25.82 23.62
CA GLU A 358 -5.31 -26.23 24.71
C GLU A 358 -4.45 -26.30 25.98
N GLU A 359 -4.87 -25.57 27.02
CA GLU A 359 -4.32 -25.70 28.37
C GLU A 359 -4.67 -27.10 28.90
N GLU A 360 -3.70 -28.02 28.91
CA GLU A 360 -3.80 -29.28 29.64
C GLU A 360 -3.64 -29.03 31.14
N GLU A 361 -4.73 -29.26 31.88
CA GLU A 361 -4.73 -29.54 33.31
C GLU A 361 -3.79 -30.71 33.61
N SER A 362 -2.69 -30.45 34.33
CA SER A 362 -1.91 -31.51 34.98
C SER A 362 -2.24 -31.55 36.47
N ASP A 363 -3.11 -32.50 36.80
CA ASP A 363 -3.37 -33.03 38.13
C ASP A 363 -2.07 -33.63 38.69
N HIS A 364 -1.60 -33.16 39.85
CA HIS A 364 -0.61 -33.87 40.66
C HIS A 364 -0.77 -33.53 42.14
N ASP A 365 -1.55 -34.38 42.81
CA ASP A 365 -1.50 -34.67 44.24
C ASP A 365 -0.07 -35.00 44.69
N LEU A 366 0.41 -34.34 45.76
CA LEU A 366 1.25 -34.95 46.80
C LEU A 366 1.11 -34.18 48.14
N LEU A 367 0.29 -34.77 49.01
CA LEU A 367 0.30 -34.83 50.48
C LEU A 367 1.44 -34.13 51.26
N GLY A 368 1.06 -33.47 52.37
CA GLY A 368 1.84 -33.53 53.61
C GLY A 368 1.84 -32.31 54.55
N ASP A 369 0.85 -32.28 55.44
CA ASP A 369 0.89 -31.84 56.85
C ASP A 369 1.13 -30.38 57.29
N GLY A 370 0.25 -29.92 58.20
CA GLY A 370 0.67 -29.11 59.35
C GLY A 370 -0.19 -27.92 59.77
N GLU A 371 -1.26 -28.19 60.53
CA GLU A 371 -1.79 -27.42 61.67
C GLU A 371 -1.99 -25.89 61.63
N GLY A 372 -3.19 -25.45 62.06
CA GLY A 372 -3.29 -24.30 62.98
C GLY A 372 -4.37 -23.24 62.73
N GLY A 373 -5.60 -23.52 63.19
CA GLY A 373 -6.46 -22.62 64.00
C GLY A 373 -6.77 -21.16 63.58
N GLY A 374 -8.06 -20.80 63.70
CA GLY A 374 -8.45 -19.46 64.15
C GLY A 374 -9.50 -18.72 63.32
N ASP A 375 -10.77 -18.95 63.68
CA ASP A 375 -11.83 -17.95 63.91
C ASP A 375 -11.63 -16.50 63.40
N ALA A 376 -12.58 -16.00 62.58
CA ALA A 376 -13.46 -14.87 62.96
C ALA A 376 -14.18 -14.25 61.75
N SER A 377 -15.48 -14.05 61.96
CA SER A 377 -16.43 -13.24 61.20
C SER A 377 -15.91 -11.83 60.85
N LEU A 378 -16.33 -11.27 59.71
CA LEU A 378 -17.15 -10.06 59.67
C LEU A 378 -17.55 -9.64 58.24
N ARG A 379 -18.87 -9.58 58.03
CA ARG A 379 -19.53 -8.81 56.98
C ARG A 379 -19.29 -7.31 57.20
N LEU A 380 -19.19 -6.53 56.13
CA LEU A 380 -20.19 -5.52 55.72
C LEU A 380 -19.62 -4.57 54.66
N LEU A 381 -20.38 -4.47 53.56
CA LEU A 381 -20.44 -3.35 52.62
C LEU A 381 -20.87 -2.05 53.35
N PRO A 382 -20.68 -0.85 52.77
CA PRO A 382 -21.37 -0.42 51.54
C PRO A 382 -20.49 -0.40 50.29
#